data_AF-A0A3A9AW77-F1
#
_entry.id   AF-A0A3A9AW77-F1
#
_cell.length_a   1.000
_cell.length_b   1.000
_cell.length_c   1.000
_cell.angle_alpha   90.00
_cell.angle_beta   90.00
_cell.angle_gamma   90.00
#
_symmetry.space_group_name_H-M   'P 1'
#
loop_
_entity.id
_entity.type
_entity.pdbx_description
1 polymer ?
#
loop_
_entity_poly.entity_id
_entity_poly.type
_entity_poly.pdbx_seq_one_letter_code
_entity_poly.pdbx_strand_id
1 'polypeptide(L)'
;MCTGVRFTDSQGHLFWGRNYDWNVSYGEKPIVMPKGYMLKMQFCESEPTKYATIGTAVENDGFPLYFNCGNEAGLSVGGLNFAGYAQFESEPQEGKTNIAAFEIPAWIGAHFATVDEAEAALKNTAIIAKAPAPEMGVAALHWMIADAKRSIIVEYQADGMHIYDDPVDVLTNQPPFPWHLENLRNYLCCNGSWPGSVTWREEKLTPFGTGSTMRGIPGDPYSTSRFVKAAFVNNFYPQKESEADNVMRMFHTLGSVSFSDGMAAMDDGSYELTLYSDCFSAATNTYYYNTYTSPAVRSACLTDFAEAPTDALITPKTEIFA
;
A
#
# COMPACT_ATOMS: atom_id res chain seq x y z
N MET A 1 4.01 9.68 6.27
CA MET A 1 3.38 9.69 4.93
C MET A 1 3.55 8.33 4.25
N CYS A 2 2.92 8.09 3.10
CA CYS A 2 2.85 6.75 2.50
C CYS A 2 2.59 6.79 0.98
N THR A 3 3.05 5.78 0.23
CA THR A 3 2.57 5.52 -1.15
C THR A 3 2.30 4.03 -1.33
N GLY A 4 1.17 3.65 -1.92
CA GLY A 4 0.82 2.28 -2.33
C GLY A 4 0.63 2.21 -3.84
N VAL A 5 1.06 1.11 -4.46
CA VAL A 5 1.03 0.88 -5.90
C VAL A 5 0.60 -0.55 -6.19
N ARG A 6 -0.22 -0.72 -7.23
CA ARG A 6 -0.58 -2.02 -7.79
C ARG A 6 -0.29 -2.07 -9.29
N PHE A 7 0.05 -3.25 -9.79
CA PHE A 7 -0.03 -3.59 -11.21
C PHE A 7 -0.12 -5.11 -11.36
N THR A 8 -0.22 -5.58 -12.61
CA THR A 8 -0.10 -7.00 -12.94
C THR A 8 1.03 -7.28 -13.92
N ASP A 9 1.52 -8.52 -13.89
CA ASP A 9 2.40 -9.05 -14.94
C ASP A 9 1.63 -9.36 -16.24
N SER A 10 2.31 -9.96 -17.22
CA SER A 10 1.72 -10.43 -18.49
C SER A 10 0.75 -11.61 -18.37
N GLN A 11 0.72 -12.28 -17.22
CA GLN A 11 -0.15 -13.43 -16.94
C GLN A 11 -1.35 -13.04 -16.06
N GLY A 12 -1.40 -11.79 -15.57
CA GLY A 12 -2.46 -11.28 -14.72
C GLY A 12 -2.24 -11.53 -13.23
N HIS A 13 -1.04 -11.90 -12.79
CA HIS A 13 -0.75 -12.02 -11.35
C HIS A 13 -0.59 -10.63 -10.72
N LEU A 14 -1.10 -10.47 -9.50
CA LEU A 14 -0.98 -9.25 -8.71
C LEU A 14 0.47 -9.01 -8.26
N PHE A 15 0.91 -7.77 -8.43
CA PHE A 15 1.99 -7.15 -7.65
C PHE A 15 1.43 -5.94 -6.92
N TRP A 16 1.59 -5.92 -5.59
CA TRP A 16 1.15 -4.82 -4.73
C TRP A 16 2.28 -4.43 -3.79
N GLY A 17 2.54 -3.15 -3.60
CA GLY A 17 3.65 -2.73 -2.74
C GLY A 17 3.48 -1.32 -2.23
N ARG A 18 4.24 -0.97 -1.20
CA ARG A 18 4.19 0.37 -0.60
C ARG A 18 5.54 0.90 -0.10
N ASN A 19 5.63 2.22 -0.04
CA ASN A 19 6.61 2.94 0.79
C ASN A 19 5.99 3.26 2.14
N TYR A 20 6.67 2.95 3.24
CA TYR A 20 6.34 3.43 4.58
C TYR A 20 7.20 4.63 4.94
N ASP A 21 6.61 5.82 4.89
CA ASP A 21 7.32 7.07 5.15
C ASP A 21 6.99 7.56 6.57
N TRP A 22 7.97 7.60 7.45
CA TRP A 22 7.80 8.08 8.82
C TRP A 22 9.14 8.53 9.40
N ASN A 23 9.12 9.16 10.57
CA ASN A 23 10.33 9.57 11.27
C ASN A 23 10.83 8.52 12.28
N VAL A 24 10.01 7.52 12.63
CA VAL A 24 10.34 6.50 13.63
C VAL A 24 9.90 5.10 13.20
N SER A 25 10.73 4.10 13.50
CA SER A 25 10.35 2.68 13.37
C SER A 25 9.61 2.22 14.63
N TYR A 26 8.59 1.40 14.45
CA TYR A 26 7.84 0.75 15.52
C TYR A 26 8.34 -0.67 15.82
N GLY A 27 9.50 -1.06 15.26
CA GLY A 27 9.98 -2.43 15.33
C GLY A 27 9.25 -3.38 14.37
N GLU A 28 8.62 -2.82 13.34
CA GLU A 28 7.90 -3.53 12.32
C GLU A 28 8.79 -4.52 11.55
N LYS A 29 8.22 -5.67 11.21
CA LYS A 29 8.90 -6.77 10.54
C LYS A 29 7.90 -7.61 9.74
N PRO A 30 8.35 -8.43 8.77
CA PRO A 30 7.47 -9.42 8.15
C PRO A 30 6.89 -10.36 9.21
N ILE A 31 5.59 -10.59 9.16
CA ILE A 31 4.86 -11.56 9.97
C ILE A 31 3.97 -12.40 9.06
N VAL A 32 4.08 -13.72 9.23
CA VAL A 32 3.17 -14.70 8.62
C VAL A 32 2.09 -15.04 9.65
N MET A 33 0.85 -14.90 9.22
CA MET A 33 -0.34 -15.42 9.89
C MET A 33 -0.79 -16.69 9.13
N PRO A 34 -0.58 -17.89 9.70
CA PRO A 34 -0.93 -19.15 9.02
C PRO A 34 -2.42 -19.27 8.74
N LYS A 35 -2.78 -20.09 7.74
CA LYS A 35 -4.15 -20.54 7.54
C LYS A 35 -4.62 -21.35 8.75
N GLY A 36 -5.84 -21.12 9.22
CA GLY A 36 -6.39 -21.75 10.42
C GLY A 36 -5.92 -21.12 11.74
N TYR A 37 -5.14 -20.04 11.69
CA TYR A 37 -4.79 -19.26 12.88
C TYR A 37 -6.06 -18.66 13.51
N MET A 38 -6.19 -18.72 14.83
CA MET A 38 -7.37 -18.16 15.51
C MET A 38 -7.23 -16.63 15.66
N LEU A 39 -7.79 -15.87 14.72
CA LEU A 39 -7.70 -14.42 14.72
C LEU A 39 -8.66 -13.81 15.75
N LYS A 40 -8.12 -13.21 16.80
CA LYS A 40 -8.90 -12.60 17.89
C LYS A 40 -9.32 -11.18 17.55
N MET A 41 -10.59 -11.01 17.20
CA MET A 41 -11.18 -9.72 16.85
C MET A 41 -11.78 -9.02 18.08
N GLN A 42 -11.77 -7.69 18.11
CA GLN A 42 -12.27 -6.91 19.25
C GLN A 42 -13.80 -6.93 19.39
N PHE A 43 -14.51 -6.91 18.26
CA PHE A 43 -15.95 -6.67 18.24
C PHE A 43 -16.78 -7.73 17.49
N CYS A 44 -16.12 -8.66 16.78
CA CYS A 44 -16.77 -9.80 16.14
C CYS A 44 -16.21 -11.13 16.65
N GLU A 45 -16.87 -12.23 16.30
CA GLU A 45 -16.44 -13.56 16.71
C GLU A 45 -15.02 -13.86 16.18
N SER A 46 -14.20 -14.47 17.03
CA SER A 46 -12.89 -14.95 16.62
C SER A 46 -13.06 -16.20 15.78
N GLU A 47 -12.52 -16.18 14.56
CA GLU A 47 -12.62 -17.29 13.61
C GLU A 47 -11.22 -17.75 13.16
N PRO A 48 -11.05 -19.03 12.81
CA PRO A 48 -9.87 -19.48 12.09
C PRO A 48 -9.73 -18.75 10.76
N THR A 49 -8.53 -18.27 10.46
CA THR A 49 -8.21 -17.62 9.18
C THR A 49 -8.45 -18.57 8.00
N LYS A 50 -9.06 -18.08 6.92
CA LYS A 50 -9.30 -18.87 5.70
C LYS A 50 -8.08 -18.92 4.79
N TYR A 51 -7.25 -17.87 4.85
CA TYR A 51 -6.07 -17.71 4.01
C TYR A 51 -4.84 -17.42 4.86
N ALA A 52 -3.73 -18.08 4.52
CA ALA A 52 -2.42 -17.68 5.01
C ALA A 52 -2.06 -16.29 4.48
N THR A 53 -1.50 -15.45 5.33
CA THR A 53 -1.24 -14.03 5.05
C THR A 53 0.18 -13.66 5.48
N ILE A 54 0.87 -12.83 4.70
CA ILE A 54 2.20 -12.29 5.02
C ILE A 54 2.20 -10.77 4.82
N GLY A 55 2.91 -10.06 5.66
CA GLY A 55 3.04 -8.61 5.53
C GLY A 55 3.90 -8.00 6.61
N THR A 56 4.22 -6.71 6.49
CA THR A 56 4.91 -5.98 7.54
C THR A 56 3.93 -5.65 8.67
N ALA A 57 4.28 -6.01 9.90
CA ALA A 57 3.45 -5.80 11.09
C ALA A 57 4.29 -5.57 12.35
N VAL A 58 3.62 -5.07 13.38
CA VAL A 58 4.03 -5.21 14.78
C VAL A 58 3.14 -6.27 15.43
N GLU A 59 3.72 -7.20 16.17
CA GLU A 59 2.94 -8.17 16.95
C GLU A 59 2.54 -7.55 18.29
N ASN A 60 1.25 -7.63 18.63
CA ASN A 60 0.71 -7.16 19.91
C ASN A 60 -0.20 -8.23 20.51
N ASP A 61 0.27 -8.91 21.57
CA ASP A 61 -0.45 -9.99 22.27
C ASP A 61 -1.04 -11.07 21.32
N GLY A 62 -0.21 -11.53 20.38
CA GLY A 62 -0.60 -12.50 19.35
C GLY A 62 -1.46 -11.93 18.22
N PHE A 63 -1.76 -10.63 18.19
CA PHE A 63 -2.42 -10.00 17.05
C PHE A 63 -1.39 -9.38 16.08
N PRO A 64 -1.47 -9.64 14.76
CA PRO A 64 -0.59 -9.00 13.79
C PRO A 64 -1.15 -7.63 13.40
N LEU A 65 -0.58 -6.55 13.96
CA LEU A 65 -0.90 -5.17 13.57
C LEU A 65 -0.26 -4.87 12.20
N TYR A 66 -0.83 -5.44 11.14
CA TYR A 66 -0.35 -5.28 9.77
C TYR A 66 -0.44 -3.83 9.31
N PHE A 67 0.68 -3.30 8.82
CA PHE A 67 0.72 -2.04 8.08
C PHE A 67 0.19 -2.27 6.67
N ASN A 68 0.52 -3.44 6.13
CA ASN A 68 0.01 -4.01 4.89
C ASN A 68 0.24 -5.52 4.90
N CYS A 69 -0.51 -6.25 4.08
CA CYS A 69 -0.33 -7.67 3.88
C CYS A 69 -0.89 -8.15 2.52
N GLY A 70 -0.43 -9.33 2.10
CA GLY A 70 -0.97 -10.10 0.99
C GLY A 70 -1.24 -11.54 1.41
N ASN A 71 -2.27 -12.16 0.84
CA ASN A 71 -2.67 -13.53 1.17
C ASN A 71 -2.47 -14.52 0.03
N GLU A 72 -2.49 -15.81 0.35
CA GLU A 72 -2.27 -16.92 -0.61
C GLU A 72 -3.30 -17.00 -1.75
N ALA A 73 -4.41 -16.26 -1.64
CA ALA A 73 -5.44 -16.17 -2.68
C ALA A 73 -5.20 -15.02 -3.67
N GLY A 74 -4.18 -14.19 -3.45
CA GLY A 74 -3.82 -13.08 -4.33
C GLY A 74 -4.55 -11.77 -4.03
N LEU A 75 -5.03 -11.57 -2.80
CA LEU A 75 -5.55 -10.30 -2.31
C LEU A 75 -4.49 -9.59 -1.46
N SER A 76 -4.35 -8.28 -1.62
CA SER A 76 -3.50 -7.43 -0.78
C SER A 76 -4.24 -6.22 -0.24
N VAL A 77 -3.82 -5.75 0.92
CA VAL A 77 -4.37 -4.56 1.59
C VAL A 77 -3.25 -3.80 2.30
N GLY A 78 -3.30 -2.47 2.25
CA GLY A 78 -2.37 -1.61 2.99
C GLY A 78 -3.04 -0.38 3.58
N GLY A 79 -2.69 -0.07 4.83
CA GLY A 79 -3.10 1.14 5.53
C GLY A 79 -2.11 2.29 5.32
N LEU A 80 -2.60 3.45 4.93
CA LEU A 80 -1.81 4.65 4.69
C LEU A 80 -2.33 5.80 5.54
N ASN A 81 -1.45 6.67 6.03
CA ASN A 81 -1.84 7.79 6.90
C ASN A 81 -2.84 8.73 6.19
N PHE A 82 -3.93 9.07 6.86
CA PHE A 82 -5.02 9.91 6.37
C PHE A 82 -5.51 10.88 7.47
N ALA A 83 -4.58 11.30 8.34
CA ALA A 83 -4.79 12.32 9.37
C ALA A 83 -5.49 13.58 8.85
N GLY A 84 -6.43 14.10 9.63
CA GLY A 84 -7.25 15.28 9.30
C GLY A 84 -8.49 14.99 8.46
N TYR A 85 -8.62 13.79 7.88
CA TYR A 85 -9.78 13.38 7.08
C TYR A 85 -10.42 12.09 7.59
N ALA A 86 -9.61 11.11 8.04
CA ALA A 86 -10.13 9.89 8.63
C ALA A 86 -10.92 10.17 9.91
N GLN A 87 -12.15 9.67 9.98
CA GLN A 87 -13.01 9.72 11.15
C GLN A 87 -13.78 8.41 11.26
N PHE A 88 -13.55 7.65 12.32
CA PHE A 88 -14.17 6.36 12.58
C PHE A 88 -15.28 6.49 13.63
N GLU A 89 -16.14 5.47 13.73
CA GLU A 89 -17.18 5.42 14.74
C GLU A 89 -16.57 5.29 16.14
N SER A 90 -17.11 6.01 17.12
CA SER A 90 -16.60 5.92 18.50
C SER A 90 -17.03 4.64 19.21
N GLU A 91 -18.15 4.06 18.80
CA GLU A 91 -18.76 2.88 19.42
C GLU A 91 -19.26 1.90 18.34
N PRO A 92 -19.38 0.59 18.67
CA PRO A 92 -19.98 -0.40 17.77
C PRO A 92 -21.37 0.01 17.30
N GLN A 93 -21.64 -0.22 16.02
CA GLN A 93 -22.91 0.07 15.35
C GLN A 93 -23.76 -1.19 15.25
N GLU A 94 -25.00 -1.12 15.75
CA GLU A 94 -25.96 -2.23 15.73
C GLU A 94 -26.27 -2.66 14.29
N GLY A 95 -26.34 -3.97 14.04
CA GLY A 95 -26.65 -4.55 12.73
C GLY A 95 -25.49 -4.53 11.72
N LYS A 96 -24.34 -3.95 12.07
CA LYS A 96 -23.12 -3.93 11.23
C LYS A 96 -22.07 -4.91 11.73
N THR A 97 -21.17 -5.29 10.83
CA THR A 97 -19.90 -5.93 11.19
C THR A 97 -18.97 -4.86 11.75
N ASN A 98 -18.64 -4.92 13.03
CA ASN A 98 -17.81 -3.92 13.69
C ASN A 98 -16.36 -4.39 13.70
N ILE A 99 -15.44 -3.58 13.17
CA ILE A 99 -14.02 -3.90 13.05
C ILE A 99 -13.22 -2.73 13.61
N ALA A 100 -12.26 -2.97 14.51
CA ALA A 100 -11.37 -1.91 14.95
C ALA A 100 -10.47 -1.45 13.79
N ALA A 101 -10.16 -0.17 13.70
CA ALA A 101 -9.36 0.38 12.59
C ALA A 101 -8.02 -0.35 12.38
N PHE A 102 -7.35 -0.79 13.45
CA PHE A 102 -6.08 -1.53 13.35
C PHE A 102 -6.24 -2.98 12.84
N GLU A 103 -7.45 -3.54 12.87
CA GLU A 103 -7.72 -4.93 12.47
C GLU A 103 -8.02 -5.06 10.98
N ILE A 104 -8.31 -3.96 10.28
CA ILE A 104 -8.78 -3.98 8.88
C ILE A 104 -7.86 -4.80 7.96
N PRO A 105 -6.53 -4.59 7.94
CA PRO A 105 -5.67 -5.38 7.06
C PRO A 105 -5.65 -6.87 7.43
N ALA A 106 -5.58 -7.22 8.71
CA ALA A 106 -5.58 -8.60 9.18
C ALA A 106 -6.90 -9.31 8.85
N TRP A 107 -8.04 -8.65 9.09
CA TRP A 107 -9.38 -9.14 8.77
C TRP A 107 -9.55 -9.38 7.27
N ILE A 108 -9.13 -8.43 6.43
CA ILE A 108 -9.22 -8.59 4.98
C ILE A 108 -8.36 -9.75 4.49
N GLY A 109 -7.08 -9.77 4.89
CA GLY A 109 -6.13 -10.82 4.51
C GLY A 109 -6.57 -12.21 4.96
N ALA A 110 -7.17 -12.30 6.15
CA ALA A 110 -7.63 -13.57 6.73
C ALA A 110 -8.85 -14.19 6.02
N HIS A 111 -9.77 -13.38 5.49
CA HIS A 111 -11.14 -13.85 5.22
C HIS A 111 -11.61 -13.73 3.77
N PHE A 112 -10.94 -12.96 2.90
CA PHE A 112 -11.38 -12.72 1.52
C PHE A 112 -10.31 -13.09 0.49
N ALA A 113 -10.73 -13.56 -0.68
CA ALA A 113 -9.84 -13.89 -1.80
C ALA A 113 -9.78 -12.79 -2.88
N THR A 114 -10.78 -11.91 -2.94
CA THR A 114 -10.91 -10.92 -4.02
C THR A 114 -11.35 -9.56 -3.50
N VAL A 115 -11.10 -8.53 -4.30
CA VAL A 115 -11.58 -7.17 -4.01
C VAL A 115 -13.11 -7.14 -3.99
N ASP A 116 -13.77 -7.91 -4.86
CA ASP A 116 -15.24 -8.01 -4.89
C ASP A 116 -15.82 -8.54 -3.57
N GLU A 117 -15.21 -9.57 -2.99
CA GLU A 117 -15.61 -10.13 -1.69
C GLU A 117 -15.37 -9.13 -0.54
N ALA A 118 -14.18 -8.51 -0.51
CA ALA A 118 -13.84 -7.53 0.51
C ALA A 118 -14.75 -6.30 0.44
N GLU A 119 -15.01 -5.77 -0.76
CA GLU A 119 -15.93 -4.66 -1.00
C GLU A 119 -17.36 -4.99 -0.55
N ALA A 120 -17.85 -6.19 -0.89
CA ALA A 120 -19.18 -6.63 -0.49
C ALA A 120 -19.33 -6.70 1.04
N ALA A 121 -18.30 -7.17 1.75
CA ALA A 121 -18.29 -7.19 3.20
C ALA A 121 -18.23 -5.78 3.80
N LEU A 122 -17.37 -4.91 3.27
CA LEU A 122 -17.20 -3.53 3.74
C LEU A 122 -18.49 -2.70 3.67
N LYS A 123 -19.38 -2.96 2.70
CA LYS A 123 -20.70 -2.29 2.59
C LYS A 123 -21.58 -2.45 3.84
N ASN A 124 -21.37 -3.49 4.65
CA ASN A 124 -22.06 -3.69 5.93
C ASN A 124 -21.15 -3.52 7.15
N THR A 125 -19.98 -2.89 6.99
CA THR A 125 -18.99 -2.74 8.06
C THR A 125 -19.06 -1.34 8.71
N ALA A 126 -18.84 -1.29 10.01
CA ALA A 126 -18.46 -0.08 10.73
C ALA A 126 -17.02 -0.20 11.22
N ILE A 127 -16.21 0.81 10.94
CA ILE A 127 -14.84 0.89 11.44
C ILE A 127 -14.86 1.68 12.74
N ILE A 128 -14.30 1.10 13.80
CA ILE A 128 -14.36 1.63 15.16
C ILE A 128 -13.02 2.24 15.56
N ALA A 129 -13.08 3.42 16.17
CA ALA A 129 -11.95 4.16 16.75
C ALA A 129 -11.43 3.49 18.02
N LYS A 130 -10.85 2.30 17.90
CA LYS A 130 -10.25 1.53 18.99
C LYS A 130 -8.74 1.46 18.82
N ALA A 131 -8.00 1.83 19.85
CA ALA A 131 -6.55 1.64 19.88
C ALA A 131 -6.18 0.19 20.25
N PRO A 132 -5.08 -0.35 19.71
CA PRO A 132 -4.62 -1.71 20.02
C PRO A 132 -4.10 -1.86 21.45
N ALA A 133 -3.64 -0.77 22.09
CA ALA A 133 -3.22 -0.73 23.49
C ALA A 133 -3.45 0.69 24.07
N PRO A 134 -3.60 0.87 25.40
CA PRO A 134 -3.87 2.18 26.02
C PRO A 134 -2.82 3.26 25.74
N GLU A 135 -1.55 2.87 25.61
CA GLU A 135 -0.43 3.73 25.27
C GLU A 135 -0.33 4.06 23.78
N MET A 136 -1.09 3.35 22.94
CA MET A 136 -1.16 3.58 21.50
C MET A 136 -2.39 4.44 21.18
N GLY A 137 -2.24 5.35 20.20
CA GLY A 137 -3.35 6.10 19.65
C GLY A 137 -4.14 5.28 18.60
N VAL A 138 -5.30 5.79 18.19
CA VAL A 138 -5.97 5.31 16.98
C VAL A 138 -5.27 5.89 15.77
N ALA A 139 -4.70 5.05 14.91
CA ALA A 139 -4.09 5.49 13.67
C ALA A 139 -5.17 5.97 12.69
N ALA A 140 -5.07 7.24 12.25
CA ALA A 140 -5.95 7.82 11.25
C ALA A 140 -5.53 7.33 9.85
N LEU A 141 -6.17 6.28 9.36
CA LEU A 141 -5.79 5.60 8.11
C LEU A 141 -6.90 5.63 7.06
N HIS A 142 -6.48 5.50 5.80
CA HIS A 142 -7.30 4.97 4.70
C HIS A 142 -6.62 3.74 4.10
N TRP A 143 -7.33 2.95 3.30
CA TRP A 143 -6.81 1.67 2.81
C TRP A 143 -6.88 1.54 1.30
N MET A 144 -5.84 0.97 0.72
CA MET A 144 -5.86 0.43 -0.64
C MET A 144 -6.01 -1.09 -0.55
N ILE A 145 -6.97 -1.66 -1.26
CA ILE A 145 -7.20 -3.11 -1.35
C ILE A 145 -7.13 -3.50 -2.81
N ALA A 146 -6.38 -4.53 -3.17
CA ALA A 146 -6.16 -4.89 -4.56
C ALA A 146 -6.02 -6.39 -4.81
N ASP A 147 -6.48 -6.83 -5.97
CA ASP A 147 -6.29 -8.18 -6.50
C ASP A 147 -5.76 -8.15 -7.95
N ALA A 148 -5.70 -9.32 -8.57
CA ALA A 148 -5.31 -9.52 -9.97
C ALA A 148 -6.13 -8.69 -10.98
N LYS A 149 -7.31 -8.16 -10.62
CA LYS A 149 -8.21 -7.45 -11.54
C LYS A 149 -8.22 -5.94 -11.31
N ARG A 150 -8.32 -5.49 -10.06
CA ARG A 150 -8.52 -4.06 -9.74
C ARG A 150 -7.97 -3.70 -8.35
N SER A 151 -7.94 -2.40 -8.04
CA SER A 151 -7.84 -1.89 -6.68
C SER A 151 -9.04 -1.01 -6.32
N ILE A 152 -9.31 -0.91 -5.02
CA ILE A 152 -10.24 0.05 -4.41
C ILE A 152 -9.56 0.84 -3.30
N ILE A 153 -10.06 2.04 -3.07
CA ILE A 153 -9.70 2.89 -1.93
C ILE A 153 -10.87 2.95 -0.94
N VAL A 154 -10.58 2.75 0.33
CA VAL A 154 -11.54 2.85 1.44
C VAL A 154 -11.17 4.03 2.33
N GLU A 155 -12.01 5.06 2.34
CA GLU A 155 -11.87 6.26 3.17
C GLU A 155 -13.07 6.37 4.10
N TYR A 156 -12.84 6.35 5.41
CA TYR A 156 -13.90 6.59 6.40
C TYR A 156 -13.79 8.01 6.92
N GLN A 157 -14.80 8.83 6.66
CA GLN A 157 -14.81 10.26 6.97
C GLN A 157 -16.01 10.60 7.86
N ALA A 158 -16.16 11.88 8.21
CA ALA A 158 -17.26 12.38 9.03
C ALA A 158 -18.66 12.04 8.49
N ASP A 159 -18.79 11.86 7.18
CA ASP A 159 -20.03 11.52 6.48
C ASP A 159 -20.18 10.01 6.17
N GLY A 160 -19.25 9.19 6.65
CA GLY A 160 -19.31 7.73 6.55
C GLY A 160 -18.18 7.10 5.74
N MET A 161 -18.34 5.81 5.44
CA MET A 161 -17.40 5.04 4.62
C MET A 161 -17.65 5.30 3.13
N HIS A 162 -16.58 5.68 2.44
CA HIS A 162 -16.54 5.81 0.98
C HIS A 162 -15.63 4.71 0.42
N ILE A 163 -16.10 4.04 -0.64
CA ILE A 163 -15.36 3.03 -1.36
C ILE A 163 -15.30 3.46 -2.82
N TYR A 164 -14.08 3.63 -3.34
CA TYR A 164 -13.84 4.07 -4.72
C TYR A 164 -13.11 3.00 -5.50
N ASP A 165 -13.50 2.77 -6.75
CA ASP A 165 -12.62 2.11 -7.71
C ASP A 165 -11.39 2.99 -7.95
N ASP A 166 -10.21 2.39 -8.01
CA ASP A 166 -8.95 3.07 -8.28
C ASP A 166 -8.46 2.75 -9.70
N PRO A 167 -8.79 3.59 -10.70
CA PRO A 167 -8.43 3.33 -12.09
C PRO A 167 -6.96 3.61 -12.42
N VAL A 168 -6.18 4.11 -11.47
CA VAL A 168 -4.76 4.44 -11.67
C VAL A 168 -3.81 3.59 -10.84
N ASP A 169 -4.36 2.66 -10.05
CA ASP A 169 -3.67 1.67 -9.22
C ASP A 169 -2.62 2.29 -8.27
N VAL A 170 -2.94 3.44 -7.66
CA VAL A 170 -2.06 4.20 -6.77
C VAL A 170 -2.84 4.87 -5.64
N LEU A 171 -2.29 4.84 -4.43
CA LEU A 171 -2.78 5.61 -3.28
C LEU A 171 -1.63 6.34 -2.57
N THR A 172 -1.88 7.53 -2.03
CA THR A 172 -0.95 8.22 -1.12
C THR A 172 -1.59 8.55 0.23
N ASN A 173 -1.77 9.83 0.57
CA ASN A 173 -2.30 10.29 1.84
C ASN A 173 -3.44 11.27 1.57
N GLN A 174 -3.39 12.47 2.13
CA GLN A 174 -4.39 13.53 1.94
C GLN A 174 -4.22 14.24 0.59
N PRO A 175 -5.28 14.88 0.06
CA PRO A 175 -6.69 14.91 0.53
C PRO A 175 -7.48 13.67 0.04
N PRO A 176 -8.83 13.62 0.10
CA PRO A 176 -9.60 12.44 -0.32
C PRO A 176 -9.39 12.04 -1.78
N PHE A 177 -9.49 10.75 -2.06
CA PHE A 177 -9.13 10.14 -3.33
C PHE A 177 -9.78 10.77 -4.58
N PRO A 178 -11.07 11.17 -4.58
CA PRO A 178 -11.67 11.85 -5.75
C PRO A 178 -10.95 13.14 -6.13
N TRP A 179 -10.39 13.86 -5.16
CA TRP A 179 -9.61 15.07 -5.42
C TRP A 179 -8.31 14.72 -6.16
N HIS A 180 -7.66 13.61 -5.79
CA HIS A 180 -6.44 13.17 -6.45
C HIS A 180 -6.68 12.83 -7.92
N LEU A 181 -7.80 12.19 -8.25
CA LEU A 181 -8.20 11.93 -9.64
C LEU A 181 -8.42 13.21 -10.44
N GLU A 182 -9.10 14.21 -9.85
CA GLU A 182 -9.26 15.53 -10.49
C GLU A 182 -7.91 16.23 -10.68
N ASN A 183 -7.00 16.11 -9.71
CA ASN A 183 -5.67 16.71 -9.79
C ASN A 183 -4.84 16.13 -10.96
N LEU A 184 -4.99 14.85 -11.30
CA LEU A 184 -4.29 14.24 -12.44
C LEU A 184 -4.58 14.97 -13.77
N ARG A 185 -5.74 15.63 -13.91
CA ARG A 185 -6.12 16.37 -15.11
C ARG A 185 -5.22 17.58 -15.41
N ASN A 186 -4.46 18.06 -14.42
CA ASN A 186 -3.45 19.10 -14.63
C ASN A 186 -2.24 18.60 -15.44
N TYR A 187 -2.07 17.28 -15.57
CA TYR A 187 -0.87 16.65 -16.14
C TYR A 187 -1.15 15.88 -17.44
N LEU A 188 -2.30 16.11 -18.10
CA LEU A 188 -2.72 15.38 -19.32
C LEU A 188 -1.73 15.51 -20.48
N CYS A 189 -0.97 16.60 -20.54
CA CYS A 189 0.04 16.82 -21.57
C CYS A 189 1.36 16.08 -21.28
N CYS A 190 1.55 15.57 -20.07
CA CYS A 190 2.75 14.84 -19.68
C CYS A 190 2.72 13.42 -20.25
N ASN A 191 3.82 12.98 -20.85
CA ASN A 191 3.99 11.61 -21.35
C ASN A 191 5.47 11.23 -21.48
N GLY A 192 5.76 9.99 -21.88
CA GLY A 192 7.13 9.47 -22.06
C GLY A 192 7.72 9.62 -23.47
N SER A 193 7.10 10.38 -24.38
CA SER A 193 7.53 10.46 -25.78
C SER A 193 8.70 11.41 -26.02
N TRP A 194 9.37 11.28 -27.17
CA TRP A 194 10.32 12.29 -27.65
C TRP A 194 9.57 13.41 -28.37
N PRO A 195 9.64 14.68 -27.94
CA PRO A 195 8.79 15.74 -28.51
C PRO A 195 9.27 16.25 -29.88
N GLY A 196 10.46 15.83 -30.34
CA GLY A 196 11.06 16.37 -31.56
C GLY A 196 11.51 17.83 -31.43
N SER A 197 12.00 18.41 -32.54
CA SER A 197 12.29 19.84 -32.61
C SER A 197 11.06 20.62 -33.07
N VAL A 198 10.88 21.83 -32.55
CA VAL A 198 9.85 22.78 -32.99
C VAL A 198 10.48 24.11 -33.39
N THR A 199 9.85 24.86 -34.27
CA THR A 199 10.31 26.21 -34.63
C THR A 199 9.38 27.24 -34.04
N TRP A 200 9.93 28.16 -33.25
CA TRP A 200 9.21 29.31 -32.72
C TRP A 200 9.70 30.56 -33.45
N ARG A 201 8.87 31.09 -34.35
CA ARG A 201 9.25 32.13 -35.33
C ARG A 201 10.43 31.67 -36.19
N GLU A 202 11.64 32.09 -35.85
CA GLU A 202 12.88 31.80 -36.58
C GLU A 202 13.81 30.87 -35.80
N GLU A 203 13.53 30.62 -34.52
CA GLU A 203 14.39 29.82 -33.63
C GLU A 203 13.97 28.34 -33.67
N LYS A 204 14.94 27.45 -33.94
CA LYS A 204 14.72 25.99 -33.91
C LYS A 204 15.03 25.45 -32.52
N LEU A 205 13.99 25.17 -31.76
CA LEU A 205 14.09 24.58 -30.42
C LEU A 205 14.20 23.06 -30.53
N THR A 206 15.26 22.50 -29.96
CA THR A 206 15.52 21.06 -29.93
C THR A 206 15.67 20.62 -28.47
N PRO A 207 15.11 19.46 -28.07
CA PRO A 207 15.24 18.99 -26.69
C PRO A 207 16.71 18.77 -26.32
N PHE A 208 17.08 19.13 -25.08
CA PHE A 208 18.41 18.84 -24.55
C PHE A 208 18.67 17.33 -24.38
N GLY A 209 17.60 16.54 -24.27
CA GLY A 209 17.63 15.10 -24.04
C GLY A 209 16.22 14.55 -23.79
N THR A 210 16.16 13.31 -23.30
CA THR A 210 14.90 12.63 -22.94
C THR A 210 14.22 13.28 -21.74
N GLY A 211 12.93 13.00 -21.53
CA GLY A 211 12.17 13.46 -20.37
C GLY A 211 11.56 14.86 -20.49
N SER A 212 11.81 15.59 -21.58
CA SER A 212 11.25 16.94 -21.79
C SER A 212 9.72 16.97 -21.80
N THR A 213 9.04 15.90 -22.26
CA THR A 213 7.58 15.74 -22.22
C THR A 213 7.03 15.37 -20.84
N MET A 214 7.89 14.97 -19.90
CA MET A 214 7.51 14.74 -18.51
C MET A 214 7.54 16.05 -17.70
N ARG A 215 8.07 17.14 -18.27
CA ARG A 215 8.12 18.44 -17.61
C ARG A 215 6.71 18.89 -17.23
N GLY A 216 6.50 19.08 -15.93
CA GLY A 216 5.18 19.33 -15.34
C GLY A 216 4.90 18.38 -14.17
N ILE A 217 5.37 17.13 -14.24
CA ILE A 217 5.26 16.18 -13.12
C ILE A 217 6.02 16.74 -11.90
N PRO A 218 5.38 16.86 -10.72
CA PRO A 218 6.00 17.45 -9.54
C PRO A 218 7.06 16.53 -8.94
N GLY A 219 8.07 17.12 -8.33
CA GLY A 219 9.25 16.42 -7.80
C GLY A 219 9.38 16.44 -6.29
N ASP A 220 8.54 17.21 -5.59
CA ASP A 220 8.51 17.30 -4.13
C ASP A 220 7.81 16.08 -3.50
N PRO A 221 8.10 15.76 -2.23
CA PRO A 221 7.56 14.57 -1.56
C PRO A 221 6.16 14.80 -0.98
N TYR A 222 5.46 15.87 -1.35
CA TYR A 222 4.13 16.14 -0.83
C TYR A 222 3.13 15.07 -1.30
N SER A 223 2.07 14.81 -0.52
CA SER A 223 1.11 13.74 -0.80
C SER A 223 0.50 13.82 -2.20
N THR A 224 0.09 15.03 -2.61
CA THR A 224 -0.52 15.27 -3.92
C THR A 224 0.50 15.13 -5.06
N SER A 225 1.74 15.55 -4.83
CA SER A 225 2.84 15.43 -5.79
C SER A 225 3.28 13.98 -5.99
N ARG A 226 3.45 13.22 -4.90
CA ARG A 226 3.76 11.78 -4.96
C ARG A 226 2.66 11.00 -5.65
N PHE A 227 1.39 11.34 -5.43
CA PHE A 227 0.27 10.68 -6.13
C PHE A 227 0.42 10.83 -7.65
N VAL A 228 0.62 12.07 -8.13
CA VAL A 228 0.81 12.35 -9.56
C VAL A 228 2.01 11.61 -10.12
N LYS A 229 3.15 11.68 -9.42
CA LYS A 229 4.41 11.06 -9.87
C LYS A 229 4.31 9.54 -9.89
N ALA A 230 3.78 8.91 -8.85
CA ALA A 230 3.59 7.46 -8.79
C ALA A 230 2.58 6.98 -9.84
N ALA A 231 1.44 7.67 -10.01
CA ALA A 231 0.46 7.34 -11.04
C ALA A 231 1.09 7.43 -12.44
N PHE A 232 1.86 8.48 -12.73
CA PHE A 232 2.58 8.62 -13.98
C PHE A 232 3.60 7.48 -14.18
N VAL A 233 4.46 7.24 -13.19
CA VAL A 233 5.50 6.20 -13.31
C VAL A 233 4.87 4.82 -13.49
N ASN A 234 3.83 4.48 -12.71
CA ASN A 234 3.17 3.18 -12.78
C ASN A 234 2.50 2.92 -14.15
N ASN A 235 1.79 3.93 -14.70
CA ASN A 235 1.05 3.81 -15.95
C ASN A 235 1.94 3.81 -17.20
N PHE A 236 3.10 4.47 -17.14
CA PHE A 236 4.07 4.47 -18.24
C PHE A 236 5.16 3.41 -18.10
N TYR A 237 5.17 2.64 -16.99
CA TYR A 237 6.10 1.53 -16.81
C TYR A 237 5.72 0.37 -17.75
N PRO A 238 6.64 -0.11 -18.62
CA PRO A 238 6.34 -1.25 -19.49
C PRO A 238 6.02 -2.52 -18.71
N GLN A 239 5.02 -3.28 -19.16
CA GLN A 239 4.73 -4.59 -18.60
C GLN A 239 5.97 -5.49 -18.61
N LYS A 240 6.14 -6.29 -17.56
CA LYS A 240 7.25 -7.23 -17.39
C LYS A 240 6.73 -8.65 -17.28
N GLU A 241 7.55 -9.61 -17.68
CA GLU A 241 7.16 -11.02 -17.76
C GLU A 241 7.69 -11.85 -16.59
N SER A 242 8.92 -11.56 -16.13
CA SER A 242 9.55 -12.33 -15.05
C SER A 242 9.20 -11.80 -13.66
N GLU A 243 9.23 -12.67 -12.65
CA GLU A 243 9.07 -12.28 -11.25
C GLU A 243 10.10 -11.20 -10.87
N ALA A 244 11.38 -11.43 -11.19
CA ALA A 244 12.46 -10.50 -10.85
C ALA A 244 12.28 -9.11 -11.48
N ASP A 245 11.88 -9.05 -12.75
CA ASP A 245 11.64 -7.77 -13.41
C ASP A 245 10.42 -7.05 -12.82
N ASN A 246 9.36 -7.77 -12.44
CA ASN A 246 8.17 -7.17 -11.82
C ASN A 246 8.45 -6.72 -10.38
N VAL A 247 9.21 -7.49 -9.59
CA VAL A 247 9.69 -7.06 -8.27
C VAL A 247 10.52 -5.78 -8.42
N MET A 248 11.48 -5.74 -9.35
CA MET A 248 12.28 -4.53 -9.60
C MET A 248 11.43 -3.37 -10.14
N ARG A 249 10.41 -3.63 -10.96
CA ARG A 249 9.43 -2.62 -11.38
C ARG A 249 8.76 -1.95 -10.18
N MET A 250 8.34 -2.74 -9.18
CA MET A 250 7.74 -2.20 -7.96
C MET A 250 8.72 -1.27 -7.23
N PHE A 251 9.94 -1.74 -6.94
CA PHE A 251 10.94 -0.95 -6.23
C PHE A 251 11.39 0.31 -7.00
N HIS A 252 11.47 0.27 -8.34
CA HIS A 252 11.74 1.47 -9.14
C HIS A 252 10.56 2.46 -9.14
N THR A 253 9.33 1.96 -9.13
CA THR A 253 8.12 2.79 -9.09
C THR A 253 8.01 3.51 -7.75
N LEU A 254 8.11 2.76 -6.65
CA LEU A 254 8.10 3.28 -5.29
C LEU A 254 9.32 4.17 -5.00
N GLY A 255 10.50 3.79 -5.47
CA GLY A 255 11.73 4.59 -5.34
C GLY A 255 11.65 5.94 -6.05
N SER A 256 10.75 6.11 -7.03
CA SER A 256 10.53 7.41 -7.67
C SER A 256 9.89 8.44 -6.75
N VAL A 257 9.25 8.00 -5.66
CA VAL A 257 8.48 8.83 -4.70
C VAL A 257 8.92 8.57 -3.26
N SER A 258 10.13 8.07 -3.04
CA SER A 258 10.68 7.88 -1.71
C SER A 258 11.14 9.18 -1.07
N PHE A 259 11.08 9.22 0.25
CA PHE A 259 11.65 10.27 1.08
C PHE A 259 13.11 9.95 1.37
N SER A 260 13.99 10.91 1.08
CA SER A 260 15.37 10.91 1.54
C SER A 260 15.54 11.83 2.74
N ASP A 261 16.54 11.53 3.57
CA ASP A 261 16.89 12.38 4.71
C ASP A 261 17.14 13.84 4.29
N GLY A 262 16.61 14.77 5.08
CA GLY A 262 16.66 16.20 4.82
C GLY A 262 15.63 16.74 3.82
N MET A 263 14.82 15.91 3.16
CA MET A 263 13.88 16.40 2.12
C MET A 263 12.66 17.12 2.70
N ALA A 264 12.06 16.60 3.77
CA ALA A 264 10.81 17.13 4.32
C ALA A 264 10.79 17.01 5.85
N ALA A 265 10.87 18.16 6.52
CA ALA A 265 10.77 18.23 7.97
C ALA A 265 9.31 18.15 8.43
N MET A 266 9.10 17.51 9.58
CA MET A 266 7.87 17.52 10.35
C MET A 266 7.84 18.75 11.27
N ASP A 267 6.70 19.01 11.90
CA ASP A 267 6.51 20.17 12.81
C ASP A 267 7.46 20.15 14.02
N ASP A 268 7.85 18.96 14.47
CA ASP A 268 8.83 18.77 15.55
C ASP A 268 10.30 18.93 15.11
N GLY A 269 10.54 19.20 13.82
CA GLY A 269 11.86 19.37 13.23
C GLY A 269 12.57 18.06 12.83
N SER A 270 11.98 16.89 13.10
CA SER A 270 12.47 15.62 12.55
C SER A 270 12.16 15.50 11.06
N TYR A 271 12.81 14.58 10.34
CA TYR A 271 12.56 14.35 8.92
C TYR A 271 11.81 13.05 8.70
N GLU A 272 10.83 13.06 7.78
CA GLU A 272 10.26 11.81 7.28
C GLU A 272 11.23 11.11 6.33
N LEU A 273 11.32 9.79 6.44
CA LEU A 273 12.14 8.91 5.62
C LEU A 273 11.28 7.77 5.09
N THR A 274 11.56 7.26 3.89
CA THR A 274 11.02 5.96 3.48
C THR A 274 11.76 4.87 4.24
N LEU A 275 11.23 4.48 5.40
CA LEU A 275 11.88 3.53 6.32
C LEU A 275 12.01 2.15 5.67
N TYR A 276 11.00 1.74 4.90
CA TYR A 276 11.04 0.54 4.08
C TYR A 276 10.16 0.68 2.83
N SER A 277 10.49 -0.09 1.80
CA SER A 277 9.63 -0.33 0.63
C SER A 277 9.35 -1.82 0.53
N ASP A 278 8.15 -2.21 0.12
CA ASP A 278 7.77 -3.62 -0.03
C ASP A 278 7.09 -3.93 -1.36
N CYS A 279 6.94 -5.24 -1.61
CA CYS A 279 6.19 -5.79 -2.73
C CYS A 279 5.68 -7.19 -2.33
N PHE A 280 4.38 -7.44 -2.43
CA PHE A 280 3.80 -8.77 -2.45
C PHE A 280 3.56 -9.19 -3.91
N SER A 281 4.01 -10.39 -4.26
CA SER A 281 3.70 -11.04 -5.54
C SER A 281 2.75 -12.21 -5.32
N ALA A 282 1.59 -12.16 -5.96
CA ALA A 282 0.66 -13.29 -5.99
C ALA A 282 1.10 -14.39 -6.97
N ALA A 283 2.06 -14.12 -7.86
CA ALA A 283 2.59 -15.13 -8.78
C ALA A 283 3.36 -16.22 -8.02
N THR A 284 4.06 -15.83 -6.96
CA THR A 284 4.90 -16.72 -6.14
C THR A 284 4.44 -16.79 -4.68
N ASN A 285 3.43 -16.02 -4.28
CA ASN A 285 3.03 -15.82 -2.88
C ASN A 285 4.21 -15.38 -1.99
N THR A 286 5.07 -14.51 -2.54
CA THR A 286 6.28 -14.03 -1.88
C THR A 286 6.15 -12.58 -1.48
N TYR A 287 6.58 -12.27 -0.26
CA TYR A 287 6.73 -10.92 0.23
C TYR A 287 8.19 -10.49 0.10
N TYR A 288 8.39 -9.34 -0.54
CA TYR A 288 9.68 -8.71 -0.77
C TYR A 288 9.74 -7.38 -0.02
N TYR A 289 10.90 -7.02 0.50
CA TYR A 289 11.09 -5.69 1.10
C TYR A 289 12.57 -5.29 1.11
N ASN A 290 12.82 -3.99 1.18
CA ASN A 290 14.12 -3.42 1.54
C ASN A 290 13.92 -2.33 2.60
N THR A 291 15.01 -1.84 3.18
CA THR A 291 14.94 -0.78 4.19
C THR A 291 15.78 0.42 3.76
N TYR A 292 15.53 1.58 4.39
CA TYR A 292 16.31 2.79 4.17
C TYR A 292 17.83 2.55 4.30
N THR A 293 18.22 1.70 5.25
CA THR A 293 19.63 1.40 5.57
C THR A 293 20.18 0.18 4.81
N SER A 294 19.33 -0.60 4.14
CA SER A 294 19.71 -1.78 3.39
C SER A 294 18.86 -1.89 2.12
N PRO A 295 19.35 -1.37 0.97
CA PRO A 295 18.58 -1.39 -0.28
C PRO A 295 18.48 -2.79 -0.91
N ALA A 296 19.25 -3.76 -0.42
CA ALA A 296 19.16 -5.15 -0.86
C ALA A 296 17.76 -5.70 -0.58
N VAL A 297 17.07 -6.12 -1.64
CA VAL A 297 15.74 -6.71 -1.53
C VAL A 297 15.87 -8.06 -0.82
N ARG A 298 15.03 -8.27 0.18
CA ARG A 298 14.89 -9.52 0.92
C ARG A 298 13.53 -10.12 0.65
N SER A 299 13.40 -11.43 0.82
CA SER A 299 12.14 -12.13 0.53
C SER A 299 11.79 -13.19 1.58
N ALA A 300 10.50 -13.51 1.67
CA ALA A 300 9.94 -14.65 2.40
C ALA A 300 8.70 -15.17 1.66
N CYS A 301 8.67 -16.47 1.35
CA CYS A 301 7.57 -17.09 0.62
C CYS A 301 6.54 -17.70 1.59
N LEU A 302 5.24 -17.45 1.37
CA LEU A 302 4.17 -18.03 2.18
C LEU A 302 4.16 -19.56 2.12
N THR A 303 4.52 -20.16 0.98
CA THR A 303 4.48 -21.62 0.82
C THR A 303 5.46 -22.34 1.73
N ASP A 304 6.52 -21.68 2.19
CA ASP A 304 7.47 -22.23 3.15
C ASP A 304 6.85 -22.48 4.54
N PHE A 305 5.66 -21.92 4.78
CA PHE A 305 4.91 -22.00 6.02
C PHE A 305 3.58 -22.77 5.90
N ALA A 306 3.36 -23.50 4.80
CA ALA A 306 2.11 -24.23 4.56
C ALA A 306 1.78 -25.26 5.66
N GLU A 307 2.79 -25.87 6.28
CA GLU A 307 2.67 -26.87 7.36
C GLU A 307 2.98 -26.27 8.74
N ALA A 308 3.03 -24.95 8.87
CA ALA A 308 3.37 -24.31 10.13
C ALA A 308 2.23 -24.46 11.16
N PRO A 309 2.56 -24.53 12.46
CA PRO A 309 1.55 -24.54 13.52
C PRO A 309 0.62 -23.31 13.45
N THR A 310 -0.66 -23.51 13.73
CA THR A 310 -1.69 -22.46 13.64
C THR A 310 -1.95 -21.77 14.98
N ASP A 311 -1.14 -22.02 16.00
CA ASP A 311 -1.28 -21.48 17.36
C ASP A 311 -0.40 -20.23 17.60
N ALA A 312 0.46 -19.87 16.65
CA ALA A 312 1.35 -18.72 16.75
C ALA A 312 1.51 -17.97 15.42
N LEU A 313 1.78 -16.66 15.53
CA LEU A 313 2.30 -15.86 14.43
C LEU A 313 3.78 -16.18 14.22
N ILE A 314 4.26 -16.04 12.98
CA ILE A 314 5.61 -16.46 12.61
C ILE A 314 6.37 -15.27 12.05
N THR A 315 7.53 -14.96 12.64
CA THR A 315 8.51 -14.08 12.02
C THR A 315 9.39 -14.92 11.08
N PRO A 316 9.27 -14.77 9.74
CA PRO A 316 10.04 -15.57 8.81
C PRO A 316 11.51 -15.17 8.84
N LYS A 317 12.41 -16.14 8.58
CA LYS A 317 13.78 -15.82 8.18
C LYS A 317 13.74 -15.36 6.73
N THR A 318 14.39 -14.24 6.44
CA THR A 318 14.36 -13.63 5.11
C THR A 318 15.68 -13.85 4.39
N GLU A 319 15.62 -14.16 3.10
CA GLU A 319 16.80 -14.34 2.25
C GLU A 319 17.01 -13.14 1.33
N ILE A 320 18.24 -12.88 0.90
CA ILE A 320 18.51 -11.85 -0.11
C ILE A 320 17.95 -12.34 -1.44
N PHE A 321 17.10 -11.52 -2.05
CA PHE A 321 16.60 -11.74 -3.39
C PHE A 321 17.72 -11.54 -4.40
N ALA A 322 17.98 -12.56 -5.22
CA ALA A 322 19.07 -12.61 -6.19
C ALA A 322 18.58 -12.41 -7.62
#